data_AF-A0A6G1QFB1-F1
#
_entry.id   AF-A0A6G1QFB1-F1
#
_cell.length_a   1.000
_cell.length_b   1.000
_cell.length_c   1.000
_cell.angle_alpha   90.00
_cell.angle_beta   90.00
_cell.angle_gamma   90.00
#
_symmetry.space_group_name_H-M   'P 1'
#
loop_
_entity.id
_entity.type
_entity.pdbx_description
1 polymer ?
#
loop_
_entity_poly.entity_id
_entity_poly.type
_entity_poly.pdbx_seq_one_letter_code
_entity_poly.pdbx_strand_id
1 'polypeptide(L)'
;MAEGGDIEWELSKENIQPLRRGRAMSALQQALSQQQDAIHHQRQAFESELRMYDGDDPLDVWDRYIKWTEQTFPKGGKESNLITLLERVVTRFTEEEKYRNDPRYIDLWIKFAAICQEPLDIYRYMQAQGIGVTQASFYIAWSEEHENQGNCLKADQVYQEGFKKCAEPHDKLQQFHKALQARVSRQVLMNVEEDDSDNKPKEPERVCLASLKYRGKKKAIAPINRVGPAIKSISGGLQSHAAPVLSNASNSQLVIYDESTTQGAGPSEPKLESWMAPPPSRAKENEQKSEKWCDVKLPQKSKFGHTVMAPPPPKPTFQPFVEESDQPPTMTPCKINPAVNTVLSARKPSREETPLKRLQEHHQQQKDAESGKPQEQSMYCKELLLSGATEFCFEELRAERYFKKMLEESQKVRALKAEASANASN
;
A
#
# COMPACT_ATOMS: atom_id res chain seq x y z
N MET A 1 -27.70 15.04 -28.01
CA MET A 1 -27.92 14.78 -26.57
C MET A 1 -26.61 14.28 -25.99
N ALA A 2 -25.79 15.17 -25.41
CA ALA A 2 -24.47 14.83 -24.86
C ALA A 2 -24.20 15.55 -23.51
N GLU A 3 -25.25 16.04 -22.84
CA GLU A 3 -25.13 16.82 -21.60
C GLU A 3 -25.30 15.96 -20.33
N GLY A 4 -25.70 14.69 -20.44
CA GLY A 4 -25.95 13.82 -19.28
C GLY A 4 -24.68 13.20 -18.65
N GLY A 5 -23.59 13.08 -19.41
CA GLY A 5 -22.36 12.44 -18.94
C GLY A 5 -21.45 13.32 -18.09
N ASP A 6 -21.67 14.64 -18.10
CA ASP A 6 -20.87 15.61 -17.34
C ASP A 6 -21.32 15.70 -15.87
N ILE A 7 -22.61 15.45 -15.60
CA ILE A 7 -23.19 15.61 -14.27
C ILE A 7 -22.76 14.47 -13.33
N GLU A 8 -22.61 13.25 -13.85
CA GLU A 8 -22.33 12.06 -13.02
C GLU A 8 -20.93 12.08 -12.40
N TRP A 9 -19.91 12.55 -13.15
CA TRP A 9 -18.57 12.66 -12.60
C TRP A 9 -18.45 13.79 -11.59
N GLU A 10 -19.14 14.92 -11.79
CA GLU A 10 -19.17 16.03 -10.84
C GLU A 10 -19.80 15.62 -9.50
N LEU A 11 -20.86 14.82 -9.54
CA LEU A 11 -21.52 14.27 -8.35
C LEU A 11 -20.59 13.32 -7.57
N SER A 12 -19.68 12.64 -8.27
CA SER A 12 -18.79 11.63 -7.69
C SER A 12 -17.34 12.10 -7.54
N LYS A 13 -17.02 13.37 -7.81
CA LYS A 13 -15.63 13.86 -7.86
C LYS A 13 -14.84 13.65 -6.56
N GLU A 14 -15.51 13.74 -5.42
CA GLU A 14 -14.92 13.49 -4.09
C GLU A 14 -14.53 12.01 -3.88
N ASN A 15 -15.10 11.10 -4.67
CA ASN A 15 -14.81 9.67 -4.67
C ASN A 15 -13.76 9.27 -5.72
N ILE A 16 -13.18 10.22 -6.45
CA ILE A 16 -12.20 9.96 -7.50
C ILE A 16 -10.82 10.31 -6.97
N GLN A 17 -9.99 9.29 -6.75
CA GLN A 17 -8.60 9.48 -6.37
C GLN A 17 -7.84 10.19 -7.51
N PRO A 18 -7.15 11.31 -7.23
CA PRO A 18 -6.26 11.97 -8.19
C PRO A 18 -5.10 11.06 -8.54
N LEU A 19 -4.90 10.81 -9.84
CA LEU A 19 -3.78 10.04 -10.35
C LEU A 19 -2.84 10.95 -11.14
N ARG A 20 -1.52 10.78 -10.97
CA ARG A 20 -0.50 11.56 -11.69
C ARG A 20 -0.62 11.45 -13.22
N ARG A 21 -1.12 10.32 -13.73
CA ARG A 21 -1.34 10.07 -15.17
C ARG A 21 -2.73 10.50 -15.66
N GLY A 22 -3.60 10.95 -14.76
CA GLY A 22 -5.02 11.17 -15.06
C GLY A 22 -5.82 9.87 -15.18
N ARG A 23 -7.09 9.99 -15.58
CA ARG A 23 -8.03 8.88 -15.81
C ARG A 23 -8.68 9.04 -17.18
N ALA A 24 -9.02 7.93 -17.83
CA ALA A 24 -9.80 7.96 -19.05
C ALA A 24 -11.27 8.27 -18.71
N MET A 25 -11.87 9.29 -19.34
CA MET A 25 -13.24 9.72 -19.06
C MET A 25 -14.28 8.63 -19.35
N SER A 26 -14.10 7.86 -20.43
CA SER A 26 -14.98 6.74 -20.77
C SER A 26 -14.97 5.65 -19.72
N ALA A 27 -13.77 5.29 -19.24
CA ALA A 27 -13.62 4.28 -18.19
C ALA A 27 -14.15 4.78 -16.84
N LEU A 28 -14.04 6.08 -16.56
CA LEU A 28 -14.62 6.70 -15.38
C LEU A 28 -16.15 6.64 -15.42
N GLN A 29 -16.77 7.03 -16.53
CA GLN A 29 -18.23 6.96 -16.71
C GLN A 29 -18.72 5.51 -16.58
N GLN A 30 -17.97 4.56 -17.16
CA GLN A 30 -18.27 3.14 -17.01
C GLN A 30 -18.15 2.69 -15.55
N ALA A 31 -17.11 3.12 -14.82
CA ALA A 31 -16.93 2.76 -13.42
C ALA A 31 -18.01 3.36 -12.49
N LEU A 32 -18.54 4.54 -12.84
CA LEU A 32 -19.62 5.18 -12.08
C LEU A 32 -20.99 4.52 -12.33
N SER A 33 -21.21 4.03 -13.56
CA SER A 33 -22.46 3.38 -13.98
C SER A 33 -22.50 1.86 -13.78
N GLN A 34 -21.34 1.19 -13.65
CA GLN A 34 -21.28 -0.27 -13.61
C GLN A 34 -21.79 -0.87 -12.29
N GLN A 35 -22.59 -1.93 -12.43
CA GLN A 35 -23.02 -2.77 -11.33
C GLN A 35 -21.86 -3.67 -10.84
N GLN A 36 -21.78 -3.83 -9.52
CA GLN A 36 -20.70 -4.54 -8.82
C GLN A 36 -20.43 -5.96 -9.37
N ASP A 37 -21.46 -6.67 -9.81
CA ASP A 37 -21.36 -8.04 -10.35
C ASP A 37 -20.52 -8.11 -11.63
N ALA A 38 -20.65 -7.10 -12.51
CA ALA A 38 -19.88 -7.05 -13.76
C ALA A 38 -18.38 -6.84 -13.48
N ILE A 39 -18.05 -6.04 -12.46
CA ILE A 39 -16.68 -5.81 -12.00
C ILE A 39 -16.08 -7.10 -11.45
N HIS A 40 -16.86 -7.87 -10.68
CA HIS A 40 -16.42 -9.17 -10.16
C HIS A 40 -16.16 -10.19 -11.28
N HIS A 41 -17.05 -10.29 -12.27
CA HIS A 41 -16.83 -11.18 -13.41
C HIS A 41 -15.58 -10.80 -14.22
N GLN A 42 -15.38 -9.51 -14.50
CA GLN A 42 -14.20 -9.05 -15.23
C GLN A 42 -12.91 -9.32 -14.46
N ARG A 43 -12.93 -9.13 -13.13
CA ARG A 43 -11.82 -9.49 -12.26
C ARG A 43 -11.50 -10.98 -12.35
N GLN A 44 -12.52 -11.84 -12.28
CA GLN A 44 -12.33 -13.28 -12.35
C GLN A 44 -11.71 -13.71 -13.69
N ALA A 45 -12.11 -13.07 -14.79
CA ALA A 45 -11.53 -13.32 -16.11
C ALA A 45 -10.03 -12.97 -16.17
N PHE A 46 -9.61 -11.84 -15.59
CA PHE A 46 -8.18 -11.52 -15.47
C PHE A 46 -7.43 -12.50 -14.56
N GLU A 47 -8.05 -12.93 -13.46
CA GLU A 47 -7.43 -13.90 -12.55
C GLU A 47 -7.29 -15.29 -13.20
N SER A 48 -8.22 -15.71 -14.05
CA SER A 48 -8.08 -16.97 -14.81
C SER A 48 -7.07 -16.83 -15.95
N GLU A 49 -7.06 -15.70 -16.66
CA GLU A 49 -6.05 -15.38 -17.66
C GLU A 49 -4.65 -15.49 -17.04
N LEU A 50 -4.39 -14.86 -15.89
CA LEU A 50 -3.09 -14.93 -15.20
C LEU A 50 -2.63 -16.34 -14.80
N ARG A 51 -3.55 -17.27 -14.52
CA ARG A 51 -3.23 -18.65 -14.13
C ARG A 51 -3.00 -19.56 -15.33
N MET A 52 -3.74 -19.33 -16.41
CA MET A 52 -3.76 -20.19 -17.59
C MET A 52 -3.00 -19.61 -18.78
N TYR A 53 -2.39 -18.43 -18.59
CA TYR A 53 -1.58 -17.75 -19.58
C TYR A 53 -0.37 -18.60 -19.96
N ASP A 54 -0.25 -18.86 -21.25
CA ASP A 54 0.77 -19.70 -21.87
C ASP A 54 1.49 -18.93 -23.00
N GLY A 55 1.43 -17.59 -22.95
CA GLY A 55 2.06 -16.72 -23.93
C GLY A 55 3.47 -16.30 -23.53
N ASP A 56 4.17 -15.64 -24.46
CA ASP A 56 5.57 -15.24 -24.29
C ASP A 56 5.78 -14.07 -23.31
N ASP A 57 4.76 -13.22 -23.12
CA ASP A 57 4.83 -12.02 -22.28
C ASP A 57 3.81 -12.01 -21.11
N PRO A 58 4.09 -12.73 -20.00
CA PRO A 58 3.23 -12.72 -18.83
C PRO A 58 3.02 -11.33 -18.22
N LEU A 59 3.99 -10.40 -18.36
CA LEU A 59 3.93 -9.06 -17.79
C LEU A 59 2.80 -8.22 -18.41
N ASP A 60 2.48 -8.44 -19.69
CA ASP A 60 1.40 -7.71 -20.38
C ASP A 60 0.04 -7.91 -19.70
N VAL A 61 -0.28 -9.14 -19.31
CA VAL A 61 -1.54 -9.46 -18.61
C VAL A 61 -1.62 -8.69 -17.29
N TRP A 62 -0.50 -8.61 -16.55
CA TRP A 62 -0.43 -7.86 -15.31
C TRP A 62 -0.58 -6.35 -15.52
N ASP A 63 0.09 -5.78 -16.52
CA ASP A 63 -0.04 -4.36 -16.85
C ASP A 63 -1.48 -4.00 -17.25
N ARG A 64 -2.12 -4.81 -18.11
CA ARG A 64 -3.54 -4.67 -18.46
C ARG A 64 -4.44 -4.77 -17.23
N TYR A 65 -4.21 -5.75 -16.37
CA TYR A 65 -5.03 -5.96 -15.18
C TYR A 65 -4.90 -4.83 -14.16
N ILE A 66 -3.69 -4.29 -13.98
CA ILE A 66 -3.44 -3.15 -13.09
C ILE A 66 -4.07 -1.87 -13.64
N LYS A 67 -3.92 -1.59 -14.93
CA LYS A 67 -4.58 -0.44 -15.60
C LYS A 67 -6.09 -0.54 -15.49
N TRP A 68 -6.65 -1.73 -15.72
CA TRP A 68 -8.09 -1.97 -15.54
C TRP A 68 -8.54 -1.72 -14.10
N THR A 69 -7.76 -2.17 -13.12
CA THR A 69 -8.05 -1.97 -11.69
C THR A 69 -8.04 -0.47 -11.32
N GLU A 70 -7.06 0.29 -11.80
CA GLU A 70 -6.98 1.74 -11.57
C GLU A 70 -8.18 2.49 -12.16
N GLN A 71 -8.63 2.08 -13.34
CA GLN A 71 -9.75 2.70 -14.04
C GLN A 71 -11.10 2.34 -13.41
N THR A 72 -11.29 1.08 -13.04
CA THR A 72 -12.56 0.55 -12.53
C THR A 72 -12.84 0.97 -11.08
N PHE A 73 -11.79 1.23 -10.29
CA PHE A 73 -11.93 1.61 -8.88
C PHE A 73 -11.53 3.08 -8.67
N PRO A 74 -12.44 4.05 -8.85
CA PRO A 74 -12.16 5.47 -8.66
C PRO A 74 -11.70 5.81 -7.24
N LYS A 75 -12.22 5.11 -6.22
CA LYS A 75 -11.97 5.40 -4.81
C LYS A 75 -10.60 4.94 -4.29
N GLY A 76 -9.84 4.14 -5.03
CA GLY A 76 -8.50 3.69 -4.62
C GLY A 76 -8.44 2.88 -3.31
N GLY A 77 -9.58 2.41 -2.82
CA GLY A 77 -9.70 1.74 -1.52
C GLY A 77 -9.22 0.29 -1.54
N LYS A 78 -9.38 -0.38 -0.38
CA LYS A 78 -9.04 -1.80 -0.19
C LYS A 78 -9.77 -2.74 -1.16
N GLU A 79 -10.92 -2.33 -1.68
CA GLU A 79 -11.73 -3.11 -2.63
C GLU A 79 -10.99 -3.39 -3.94
N SER A 80 -10.15 -2.44 -4.39
CA SER A 80 -9.36 -2.57 -5.62
C SER A 80 -8.31 -3.67 -5.53
N ASN A 81 -7.85 -4.04 -4.32
CA ASN A 81 -6.73 -4.96 -4.11
C ASN A 81 -5.45 -4.57 -4.89
N LEU A 82 -5.31 -3.29 -5.27
CA LEU A 82 -4.19 -2.83 -6.11
C LEU A 82 -2.82 -3.10 -5.47
N ILE A 83 -2.71 -2.90 -4.15
CA ILE A 83 -1.47 -3.13 -3.39
C ILE A 83 -1.05 -4.60 -3.48
N THR A 84 -1.98 -5.52 -3.27
CA THR A 84 -1.66 -6.96 -3.30
C THR A 84 -1.34 -7.42 -4.71
N LEU A 85 -1.94 -6.82 -5.75
CA LEU A 85 -1.56 -7.06 -7.13
C LEU A 85 -0.13 -6.58 -7.42
N LEU A 86 0.21 -5.35 -7.02
CA LEU A 86 1.56 -4.81 -7.20
C LEU A 86 2.61 -5.62 -6.44
N GLU A 87 2.35 -6.01 -5.18
CA GLU A 87 3.23 -6.89 -4.41
C GLU A 87 3.46 -8.23 -5.11
N ARG A 88 2.41 -8.83 -5.69
CA ARG A 88 2.52 -10.10 -6.42
C ARG A 88 3.33 -9.97 -7.71
N VAL A 89 3.15 -8.89 -8.47
CA VAL A 89 3.94 -8.61 -9.67
C VAL A 89 5.41 -8.45 -9.29
N VAL A 90 5.67 -7.58 -8.32
CA VAL A 90 7.02 -7.27 -7.86
C VAL A 90 7.74 -8.55 -7.42
N THR A 91 7.12 -9.34 -6.55
CA THR A 91 7.74 -10.57 -6.02
C THR A 91 7.92 -11.67 -7.07
N ARG A 92 7.03 -11.76 -8.07
CA ARG A 92 7.17 -12.75 -9.15
C ARG A 92 8.28 -12.40 -10.13
N PHE A 93 8.32 -11.14 -10.58
CA PHE A 93 9.22 -10.73 -11.67
C PHE A 93 10.59 -10.23 -11.20
N THR A 94 10.84 -10.15 -9.88
CA THR A 94 12.18 -9.82 -9.35
C THR A 94 13.27 -10.79 -9.80
N GLU A 95 12.91 -12.06 -9.97
CA GLU A 95 13.83 -13.12 -10.40
C GLU A 95 14.02 -13.14 -11.92
N GLU A 96 13.06 -12.59 -12.68
CA GLU A 96 13.07 -12.63 -14.14
C GLU A 96 13.88 -11.46 -14.73
N GLU A 97 15.14 -11.70 -15.09
CA GLU A 97 16.05 -10.66 -15.62
C GLU A 97 15.55 -9.99 -16.90
N LYS A 98 14.74 -10.68 -17.71
CA LYS A 98 14.20 -10.17 -18.99
C LYS A 98 13.41 -8.86 -18.85
N TYR A 99 12.78 -8.61 -17.71
CA TYR A 99 11.92 -7.44 -17.50
C TYR A 99 12.59 -6.31 -16.71
N ARG A 100 13.85 -6.47 -16.27
CA ARG A 100 14.51 -5.47 -15.41
C ARG A 100 14.55 -4.07 -16.01
N ASN A 101 14.67 -3.98 -17.33
CA ASN A 101 14.75 -2.72 -18.06
C ASN A 101 13.47 -2.40 -18.86
N ASP A 102 12.38 -3.16 -18.69
CA ASP A 102 11.12 -2.86 -19.38
C ASP A 102 10.46 -1.61 -18.73
N PRO A 103 10.13 -0.55 -19.51
CA PRO A 103 9.43 0.63 -19.01
C PRO A 103 8.13 0.30 -18.25
N ARG A 104 7.39 -0.74 -18.68
CA ARG A 104 6.15 -1.19 -18.04
C ARG A 104 6.43 -1.69 -16.63
N TYR A 105 7.46 -2.51 -16.46
CA TYR A 105 7.82 -3.06 -15.15
C TYR A 105 8.28 -1.96 -14.19
N ILE A 106 9.06 -1.00 -14.69
CA ILE A 106 9.57 0.12 -13.90
C ILE A 106 8.43 1.04 -13.47
N ASP A 107 7.45 1.27 -14.33
CA ASP A 107 6.24 2.00 -13.99
C ASP A 107 5.44 1.30 -12.87
N LEU A 108 5.35 -0.04 -12.89
CA LEU A 108 4.70 -0.80 -11.81
C LEU A 108 5.46 -0.67 -10.49
N TRP A 109 6.80 -0.67 -10.52
CA TRP A 109 7.62 -0.40 -9.35
C TRP A 109 7.45 1.01 -8.79
N ILE A 110 7.42 2.03 -9.65
CA ILE A 110 7.19 3.42 -9.24
C ILE A 110 5.80 3.55 -8.58
N LYS A 111 4.78 2.88 -9.15
CA LYS A 111 3.45 2.82 -8.53
C LYS A 111 3.47 2.12 -7.18
N PHE A 112 4.21 1.03 -7.06
CA PHE A 112 4.38 0.33 -5.79
C PHE A 112 5.07 1.23 -4.75
N ALA A 113 6.13 1.95 -5.13
CA ALA A 113 6.82 2.90 -4.27
C ALA A 113 5.90 4.01 -3.74
N ALA A 114 5.03 4.55 -4.59
CA ALA A 114 4.09 5.62 -4.21
C ALA A 114 3.03 5.18 -3.16
N ILE A 115 2.78 3.88 -2.99
CA ILE A 115 1.81 3.36 -2.03
C ILE A 115 2.46 2.92 -0.70
N CYS A 116 3.80 2.81 -0.68
CA CYS A 116 4.52 2.35 0.49
C CYS A 116 4.82 3.48 1.49
N GLN A 117 5.02 3.13 2.76
CA GLN A 117 5.29 4.10 3.82
C GLN A 117 6.65 4.79 3.67
N GLU A 118 7.66 4.07 3.16
CA GLU A 118 9.02 4.58 2.90
C GLU A 118 9.40 4.30 1.44
N PRO A 119 9.07 5.21 0.50
CA PRO A 119 9.32 4.99 -0.93
C PRO A 119 10.81 4.90 -1.30
N LEU A 120 11.68 5.57 -0.52
CA LEU A 120 13.14 5.56 -0.77
C LEU A 120 13.78 4.19 -0.64
N ASP A 121 13.30 3.34 0.26
CA ASP A 121 13.88 2.00 0.42
C ASP A 121 13.59 1.13 -0.81
N ILE A 122 12.48 1.37 -1.48
CA ILE A 122 12.13 0.67 -2.73
C ILE A 122 13.06 1.13 -3.86
N TYR A 123 13.33 2.42 -3.99
CA TYR A 123 14.29 2.91 -4.98
C TYR A 123 15.71 2.41 -4.71
N ARG A 124 16.14 2.35 -3.43
CA ARG A 124 17.41 1.72 -3.04
C ARG A 124 17.46 0.24 -3.41
N TYR A 125 16.37 -0.48 -3.16
CA TYR A 125 16.25 -1.89 -3.56
C TYR A 125 16.36 -2.05 -5.08
N MET A 126 15.64 -1.23 -5.85
CA MET A 126 15.73 -1.24 -7.32
C MET A 126 17.15 -0.95 -7.81
N GLN A 127 17.85 0.02 -7.21
CA GLN A 127 19.24 0.33 -7.52
C GLN A 127 20.17 -0.86 -7.19
N ALA A 128 20.00 -1.49 -6.02
CA ALA A 128 20.77 -2.66 -5.58
C ALA A 128 20.58 -3.88 -6.48
N GLN A 129 19.35 -4.10 -6.94
CA GLN A 129 19.01 -5.16 -7.89
C GLN A 129 19.29 -4.79 -9.35
N GLY A 130 19.69 -3.56 -9.65
CA GLY A 130 19.88 -3.10 -11.02
C GLY A 130 18.59 -3.13 -11.86
N ILE A 131 17.44 -2.89 -11.23
CA ILE A 131 16.14 -2.79 -11.91
C ILE A 131 15.97 -1.36 -12.41
N GLY A 132 15.77 -1.20 -13.72
CA GLY A 132 15.50 0.09 -14.35
C GLY A 132 16.70 1.04 -14.48
N VAL A 133 17.92 0.51 -14.37
CA VAL A 133 19.16 1.32 -14.47
C VAL A 133 19.35 1.99 -15.83
N THR A 134 18.74 1.46 -16.89
CA THR A 134 18.78 2.07 -18.22
C THR A 134 17.62 3.03 -18.48
N GLN A 135 16.70 3.22 -17.53
CA GLN A 135 15.45 3.93 -17.76
C GLN A 135 15.41 5.27 -17.01
N ALA A 136 15.13 6.34 -17.74
CA ALA A 136 15.06 7.69 -17.17
C ALA A 136 13.92 7.86 -16.15
N SER A 137 12.79 7.16 -16.31
CA SER A 137 11.65 7.26 -15.38
C SER A 137 12.00 6.83 -13.97
N PHE A 138 12.91 5.87 -13.80
CA PHE A 138 13.41 5.44 -12.49
C PHE A 138 14.13 6.58 -11.77
N TYR A 139 15.16 7.17 -12.39
CA TYR A 139 15.94 8.27 -11.80
C TYR A 139 15.08 9.51 -11.56
N ILE A 140 14.15 9.84 -12.47
CA ILE A 140 13.23 10.96 -12.28
C ILE A 140 12.36 10.73 -11.03
N ALA A 141 11.68 9.58 -10.93
CA ALA A 141 10.80 9.30 -9.79
C ALA A 141 11.56 9.22 -8.46
N TRP A 142 12.77 8.65 -8.47
CA TRP A 142 13.62 8.59 -7.29
C TRP A 142 14.12 9.97 -6.85
N SER A 143 14.51 10.83 -7.79
CA SER A 143 14.92 12.22 -7.49
C SER A 143 13.76 13.08 -6.97
N GLU A 144 12.55 12.92 -7.53
CA GLU A 144 11.35 13.61 -7.05
C GLU A 144 11.02 13.23 -5.61
N GLU A 145 11.22 11.96 -5.23
CA GLU A 145 11.01 11.53 -3.85
C GLU A 145 12.03 12.16 -2.89
N HIS A 146 13.30 12.28 -3.30
CA HIS A 146 14.30 13.01 -2.52
C HIS A 146 13.98 14.51 -2.40
N GLU A 147 13.45 15.11 -3.46
CA GLU A 147 12.97 16.50 -3.46
C GLU A 147 11.78 16.69 -2.51
N ASN A 148 10.80 15.77 -2.51
CA ASN A 148 9.65 15.80 -1.59
C ASN A 148 10.07 15.72 -0.11
N GLN A 149 11.17 15.03 0.18
CA GLN A 149 11.77 14.98 1.53
C GLN A 149 12.65 16.19 1.86
N GLY A 150 12.80 17.14 0.92
CA GLY A 150 13.62 18.34 1.08
C GLY A 150 15.13 18.14 0.84
N ASN A 151 15.56 16.95 0.40
CA ASN A 151 16.98 16.65 0.17
C ASN A 151 17.38 16.89 -1.29
N CYS A 152 17.56 18.16 -1.64
CA CYS A 152 17.90 18.58 -3.00
C CYS A 152 19.27 18.08 -3.48
N LEU A 153 20.24 17.94 -2.55
CA LEU A 153 21.58 17.45 -2.88
C LEU A 153 21.55 15.98 -3.32
N LYS A 154 20.83 15.12 -2.60
CA LYS A 154 20.65 13.71 -3.00
C LYS A 154 19.85 13.60 -4.30
N ALA A 155 18.85 14.45 -4.50
CA ALA A 155 18.11 14.48 -5.76
C ALA A 155 19.02 14.78 -6.97
N ASP A 156 19.95 15.74 -6.85
CA ASP A 156 20.94 16.03 -7.89
C ASP A 156 21.90 14.86 -8.13
N GLN A 157 22.38 14.20 -7.07
CA GLN A 157 23.24 13.01 -7.17
C GLN A 157 22.56 11.89 -7.96
N VAL A 158 21.27 11.64 -7.73
CA VAL A 158 20.48 10.64 -8.47
C VAL A 158 20.41 10.98 -9.96
N TYR A 159 20.23 12.25 -10.34
CA TYR A 159 20.29 12.66 -11.75
C TYR A 159 21.67 12.42 -12.35
N GLN A 160 22.74 12.78 -11.64
CA GLN A 160 24.11 12.54 -12.08
C GLN A 160 24.39 11.05 -12.29
N GLU A 161 23.89 10.18 -11.42
CA GLU A 161 23.96 8.72 -11.60
C GLU A 161 23.21 8.27 -12.86
N GLY A 162 22.01 8.80 -13.11
CA GLY A 162 21.24 8.51 -14.33
C GLY A 162 21.98 8.90 -15.60
N PHE A 163 22.70 10.04 -15.60
CA PHE A 163 23.56 10.44 -16.73
C PHE A 163 24.77 9.51 -16.88
N LYS A 164 25.43 9.13 -15.79
CA LYS A 164 26.55 8.16 -15.83
C LYS A 164 26.11 6.82 -16.40
N LYS A 165 24.87 6.40 -16.14
CA LYS A 165 24.29 5.14 -16.62
C LYS A 165 23.61 5.23 -18.00
N CYS A 166 23.61 6.41 -18.63
CA CYS A 166 23.02 6.65 -19.95
C CYS A 166 21.55 6.21 -20.04
N ALA A 167 20.74 6.67 -19.08
CA ALA A 167 19.34 6.27 -19.00
C ALA A 167 18.47 6.93 -20.11
N GLU A 168 17.63 6.12 -20.77
CA GLU A 168 16.77 6.54 -21.87
C GLU A 168 15.32 6.84 -21.41
N PRO A 169 14.62 7.83 -21.98
CA PRO A 169 15.10 8.86 -22.92
C PRO A 169 15.94 9.95 -22.24
N HIS A 170 17.15 10.17 -22.76
CA HIS A 170 18.11 11.14 -22.22
C HIS A 170 17.57 12.58 -22.17
N ASP A 171 16.86 12.98 -23.22
CA ASP A 171 16.23 14.31 -23.31
C ASP A 171 15.27 14.56 -22.16
N LYS A 172 14.47 13.55 -21.81
CA LYS A 172 13.52 13.63 -20.71
C LYS A 172 14.26 13.77 -19.37
N LEU A 173 15.32 12.99 -19.16
CA LEU A 173 16.14 13.09 -17.95
C LEU A 173 16.75 14.49 -17.80
N GLN A 174 17.30 15.05 -18.89
CA GLN A 174 17.91 16.38 -18.89
C GLN A 174 16.90 17.50 -18.63
N GLN A 175 15.71 17.41 -19.23
CA GLN A 175 14.63 18.37 -18.99
C GLN A 175 14.21 18.39 -17.52
N PHE A 176 14.02 17.21 -16.92
CA PHE A 176 13.64 17.09 -15.51
C PHE A 176 14.75 17.56 -14.56
N HIS A 177 16.03 17.30 -14.88
CA HIS A 177 17.16 17.81 -14.12
C HIS A 177 17.23 19.35 -14.14
N LYS A 178 17.07 19.96 -15.32
CA LYS A 178 16.97 21.43 -15.45
C LYS A 178 15.78 22.00 -14.67
N ALA A 179 14.65 21.29 -14.68
CA ALA A 179 13.46 21.68 -13.94
C ALA A 179 13.69 21.65 -12.42
N LEU A 180 14.38 20.62 -11.90
CA LEU A 180 14.82 20.56 -10.49
C LEU A 180 15.72 21.75 -10.16
N GLN A 181 16.78 21.97 -10.93
CA GLN A 181 17.71 23.08 -10.71
C GLN A 181 16.99 24.43 -10.65
N ALA A 182 16.05 24.66 -11.56
CA ALA A 182 15.25 25.87 -11.59
C ALA A 182 14.28 26.00 -10.38
N ARG A 183 13.73 24.90 -9.86
CA ARG A 183 12.91 24.91 -8.64
C ARG A 183 13.75 25.22 -7.40
N VAL A 184 14.90 24.56 -7.26
CA VAL A 184 15.84 24.78 -6.15
C VAL A 184 16.36 26.21 -6.16
N SER A 185 16.76 26.76 -7.32
CA SER A 185 17.24 28.15 -7.41
C SER A 185 16.16 29.16 -7.01
N ARG A 186 14.90 28.92 -7.42
CA ARG A 186 13.76 29.76 -7.00
C ARG A 186 13.53 29.68 -5.50
N GLN A 187 13.58 28.49 -4.91
CA GLN A 187 13.40 28.31 -3.47
C GLN A 187 14.48 29.03 -2.67
N VAL A 188 15.75 28.94 -3.10
CA VAL A 188 16.86 29.65 -2.46
C VAL A 188 16.69 31.17 -2.54
N LEU A 189 16.25 31.71 -3.68
CA LEU A 189 15.98 33.15 -3.80
C LEU A 189 14.85 33.62 -2.87
N MET A 190 13.74 32.89 -2.82
CA MET A 190 12.58 33.25 -1.99
C MET A 190 12.92 33.24 -0.49
N ASN A 191 13.72 32.26 -0.03
CA ASN A 191 14.11 32.17 1.37
C ASN A 191 15.01 33.34 1.83
N VAL A 192 15.79 33.94 0.92
CA VAL A 192 16.64 35.11 1.24
C VAL A 192 15.79 36.37 1.46
N GLU A 193 14.64 36.48 0.81
CA GLU A 193 13.75 37.65 0.93
C GLU A 193 12.91 37.64 2.21
N GLU A 194 12.64 36.48 2.81
CA GLU A 194 11.85 36.38 4.04
C GLU A 194 12.65 36.71 5.32
N ASP A 195 13.97 36.55 5.31
CA ASP A 195 14.85 36.78 6.48
C ASP A 195 14.99 38.28 6.83
N ASP A 196 14.65 39.20 5.91
CA ASP A 196 14.64 40.65 6.13
C ASP A 196 13.36 41.15 6.85
N SER A 197 12.39 40.26 7.12
CA SER A 197 11.09 40.58 7.73
C SER A 197 10.88 39.97 9.13
N ASP A 198 11.92 39.82 9.97
CA ASP A 198 11.80 39.27 11.34
C ASP A 198 11.33 40.31 12.38
N ASN A 199 10.09 40.80 12.23
CA ASN A 199 9.43 41.69 13.20
C ASN A 199 8.15 41.05 13.79
N LYS A 200 8.16 39.72 14.02
CA LYS A 200 7.08 39.01 14.71
C LYS A 200 7.53 38.54 16.10
N PRO A 201 6.70 38.71 17.16
CA PRO A 201 7.01 38.18 18.48
C PRO A 201 7.09 36.65 18.43
N LYS A 202 8.25 36.07 18.78
CA LYS A 202 8.51 34.63 18.76
C LYS A 202 7.67 33.93 19.84
N GLU A 203 6.79 33.03 19.42
CA GLU A 203 5.99 32.18 20.32
C GLU A 203 6.90 31.23 21.12
N PRO A 204 6.48 30.76 22.31
CA PRO A 204 7.29 29.87 23.11
C PRO A 204 7.49 28.51 22.42
N GLU A 205 8.72 28.21 22.01
CA GLU A 205 9.11 26.97 21.35
C GLU A 205 9.38 25.81 22.33
N ARG A 206 9.43 24.59 21.81
CA ARG A 206 9.80 23.40 22.58
C ARG A 206 11.30 23.35 22.81
N VAL A 207 11.71 23.17 24.07
CA VAL A 207 13.12 23.00 24.43
C VAL A 207 13.44 21.51 24.54
N CYS A 208 14.43 21.05 23.79
CA CYS A 208 14.89 19.66 23.81
C CYS A 208 15.42 19.27 25.20
N LEU A 209 15.07 18.07 25.66
CA LEU A 209 15.48 17.51 26.97
C LEU A 209 15.16 18.39 28.19
N ALA A 210 14.22 19.34 28.06
CA ALA A 210 13.82 20.19 29.16
C ALA A 210 12.94 19.44 30.16
N SER A 211 13.14 19.71 31.45
CA SER A 211 12.34 19.09 32.50
C SER A 211 10.94 19.74 32.59
N LEU A 212 9.90 18.91 32.74
CA LEU A 212 8.50 19.38 32.79
C LEU A 212 8.02 19.54 34.23
N LYS A 213 7.15 20.54 34.46
CA LYS A 213 6.43 20.71 35.72
C LYS A 213 5.30 19.68 35.80
N TYR A 214 5.36 18.75 36.75
CA TYR A 214 4.29 17.78 36.97
C TYR A 214 3.10 18.42 37.69
N ARG A 215 1.88 17.94 37.40
CA ARG A 215 0.65 18.28 38.14
C ARG A 215 0.17 17.05 38.94
N GLY A 216 -0.27 17.26 40.18
CA GLY A 216 -0.87 16.23 41.05
C GLY A 216 -0.03 15.88 42.28
N LYS A 217 -0.69 15.69 43.44
CA LYS A 217 -0.04 15.42 44.75
C LYS A 217 0.25 13.92 45.00
N LYS A 218 -0.50 13.01 44.38
CA LYS A 218 -0.41 11.55 44.58
C LYS A 218 0.05 10.76 43.34
N LYS A 219 -0.14 11.33 42.15
CA LYS A 219 0.36 10.81 40.87
C LYS A 219 0.85 12.02 40.05
N ALA A 220 2.11 11.99 39.64
CA ALA A 220 2.69 13.03 38.81
C ALA A 220 2.19 12.83 37.37
N ILE A 221 1.37 13.75 36.88
CA ILE A 221 0.88 13.74 35.50
C ILE A 221 1.67 14.78 34.72
N ALA A 222 2.22 14.35 33.58
CA ALA A 222 2.95 15.22 32.67
C ALA A 222 1.96 16.12 31.89
N PRO A 223 2.28 17.41 31.69
CA PRO A 223 1.48 18.31 30.86
C PRO A 223 1.44 17.86 29.39
N ILE A 224 0.28 18.02 28.76
CA ILE A 224 0.09 17.80 27.31
C ILE A 224 0.79 18.91 26.53
N ASN A 225 0.65 20.16 26.98
CA ASN A 225 1.39 21.28 26.43
C ASN A 225 2.79 21.37 27.08
N ARG A 226 3.84 21.25 26.27
CA ARG A 226 5.25 21.18 26.68
C ARG A 226 6.04 22.46 26.39
N VAL A 227 5.36 23.58 26.14
CA VAL A 227 6.00 24.89 25.89
C VAL A 227 5.79 25.88 27.03
N GLY A 228 6.64 26.90 27.09
CA GLY A 228 6.53 28.04 27.99
C GLY A 228 6.43 27.66 29.48
N PRO A 229 5.37 28.06 30.21
CA PRO A 229 5.30 27.91 31.67
C PRO A 229 5.26 26.45 32.15
N ALA A 230 5.00 25.48 31.27
CA ALA A 230 5.04 24.05 31.56
C ALA A 230 6.46 23.49 31.70
N ILE A 231 7.46 24.18 31.14
CA ILE A 231 8.87 23.87 31.32
C ILE A 231 9.30 24.34 32.71
N LYS A 232 10.01 23.49 33.46
CA LYS A 232 10.69 23.92 34.68
C LYS A 232 11.85 24.82 34.28
N SER A 233 11.75 26.10 34.65
CA SER A 233 12.87 27.04 34.64
C SER A 233 13.86 26.64 35.73
N ILE A 234 14.64 25.58 35.51
CA ILE A 234 15.77 25.25 36.37
C ILE A 234 17.01 25.78 35.66
N SER A 235 17.60 26.83 36.20
CA SER A 235 18.96 27.26 35.88
C SER A 235 19.96 26.30 36.54
N GLY A 236 20.03 25.06 36.04
CA GLY A 236 20.92 24.04 36.57
C GLY A 236 20.62 22.67 35.97
N GLY A 237 21.64 22.09 35.32
CA GLY A 237 21.58 20.80 34.64
C GLY A 237 21.23 19.60 35.53
N LEU A 238 21.30 18.40 34.94
CA LEU A 238 21.20 17.13 35.66
C LEU A 238 21.94 17.21 37.00
N GLN A 239 21.26 16.95 38.11
CA GLN A 239 21.98 16.59 39.33
C GLN A 239 22.67 15.26 39.06
N SER A 240 23.97 15.34 38.79
CA SER A 240 24.86 14.19 38.68
C SER A 240 24.80 13.41 39.99
N HIS A 241 23.99 12.35 40.03
CA HIS A 241 24.16 11.31 41.03
C HIS A 241 25.42 10.51 40.67
N ALA A 242 26.51 10.84 41.35
CA ALA A 242 27.75 10.07 41.50
C ALA A 242 28.56 9.76 40.22
N ALA A 243 29.88 9.70 40.42
CA ALA A 243 30.92 9.64 39.41
C ALA A 243 30.82 8.43 38.45
N PRO A 244 31.31 8.54 37.20
CA PRO A 244 31.42 7.39 36.31
C PRO A 244 32.47 6.43 36.89
N VAL A 245 32.05 5.20 37.21
CA VAL A 245 32.98 4.08 37.33
C VAL A 245 33.33 3.65 35.90
N LEU A 246 34.15 4.46 35.23
CA LEU A 246 34.86 4.11 34.00
C LEU A 246 36.35 4.43 34.17
N SER A 247 36.91 3.89 35.23
CA SER A 247 38.35 3.68 35.39
C SER A 247 38.45 2.43 36.28
N ASN A 248 38.83 1.24 35.81
CA ASN A 248 40.14 0.94 35.29
C ASN A 248 40.06 -0.40 34.54
N ALA A 249 40.22 -0.38 33.23
CA ALA A 249 40.78 -1.51 32.50
C ALA A 249 41.61 -0.91 31.38
N SER A 250 42.91 -0.78 31.62
CA SER A 250 43.91 -0.41 30.62
C SER A 250 44.08 -1.57 29.62
N ASN A 251 43.05 -1.79 28.80
CA ASN A 251 43.17 -2.57 27.58
C ASN A 251 43.44 -1.56 26.46
N SER A 252 44.40 -1.85 25.58
CA SER A 252 44.78 -0.96 24.47
C SER A 252 43.56 -0.49 23.69
N GLN A 253 43.25 0.80 23.77
CA GLN A 253 42.09 1.41 23.13
C GLN A 253 42.46 1.79 21.69
N LEU A 254 41.69 1.31 20.72
CA LEU A 254 41.84 1.69 19.31
C LEU A 254 41.48 3.17 19.14
N VAL A 255 42.37 3.94 18.51
CA VAL A 255 42.10 5.34 18.13
C VAL A 255 41.18 5.32 16.90
N ILE A 256 40.07 6.06 16.99
CA ILE A 256 39.11 6.20 15.89
C ILE A 256 39.79 6.99 14.76
N TYR A 257 39.60 6.55 13.52
CA TYR A 257 40.15 7.20 12.34
C TYR A 257 39.63 8.64 12.21
N ASP A 258 40.54 9.59 11.99
CA ASP A 258 40.23 11.01 11.78
C ASP A 258 40.36 11.35 10.28
N GLU A 259 39.21 11.42 9.60
CA GLU A 259 39.13 11.75 8.17
C GLU A 259 39.65 13.17 7.85
N SER A 260 39.78 14.06 8.85
CA SER A 260 40.26 15.43 8.63
C SER A 260 41.75 15.52 8.29
N THR A 261 42.54 14.49 8.63
CA THR A 261 44.00 14.47 8.41
C THR A 261 44.36 14.01 6.99
N THR A 262 43.47 13.32 6.29
CA THR A 262 43.71 12.81 4.93
C THR A 262 42.92 13.61 3.88
N GLN A 263 43.52 14.69 3.37
CA GLN A 263 43.03 15.35 2.16
C GLN A 263 43.30 14.47 0.94
N GLY A 264 42.38 13.57 0.58
CA GLY A 264 42.49 12.82 -0.69
C GLY A 264 41.76 11.49 -0.78
N ALA A 265 41.36 10.90 0.35
CA ALA A 265 40.47 9.74 0.33
C ALA A 265 39.02 10.25 0.30
N GLY A 266 38.44 10.39 -0.89
CA GLY A 266 36.99 10.57 -0.99
C GLY A 266 36.27 9.39 -0.32
N PRO A 267 35.08 9.58 0.27
CA PRO A 267 34.34 8.48 0.85
C PRO A 267 34.18 7.39 -0.20
N SER A 268 34.60 6.17 0.14
CA SER A 268 34.40 5.01 -0.74
C SER A 268 32.93 4.95 -1.12
N GLU A 269 32.61 4.88 -2.42
CA GLU A 269 31.24 4.63 -2.87
C GLU A 269 30.70 3.46 -2.04
N PRO A 270 29.56 3.63 -1.34
CA PRO A 270 29.05 2.59 -0.47
C PRO A 270 28.89 1.33 -1.33
N LYS A 271 29.59 0.25 -0.95
CA LYS A 271 29.45 -1.04 -1.63
C LYS A 271 27.97 -1.36 -1.70
N LEU A 272 27.49 -1.67 -2.90
CA LEU A 272 26.12 -2.06 -3.20
C LEU A 272 25.68 -3.11 -2.19
N GLU A 273 24.86 -2.71 -1.22
CA GLU A 273 24.39 -3.59 -0.17
C GLU A 273 23.51 -4.67 -0.83
N SER A 274 23.83 -5.95 -0.64
CA SER A 274 23.08 -7.02 -1.28
C SER A 274 21.74 -7.21 -0.56
N TRP A 275 20.70 -6.52 -1.04
CA TRP A 275 19.34 -6.70 -0.53
C TRP A 275 18.79 -8.05 -0.98
N MET A 276 18.46 -8.95 -0.05
CA MET A 276 17.92 -10.28 -0.40
C MET A 276 16.41 -10.29 -0.66
N ALA A 277 15.67 -9.26 -0.25
CA ALA A 277 14.22 -9.19 -0.40
C ALA A 277 13.77 -7.74 -0.56
N PRO A 278 12.66 -7.50 -1.29
CA PRO A 278 12.08 -6.17 -1.39
C PRO A 278 11.57 -5.68 -0.02
N PRO A 279 11.67 -4.37 0.28
CA PRO A 279 11.13 -3.79 1.51
C PRO A 279 9.64 -4.07 1.64
N PRO A 280 9.13 -4.33 2.87
CA PRO A 280 7.70 -4.51 3.07
C PRO A 280 6.96 -3.18 2.81
N SER A 281 5.77 -3.26 2.22
CA SER A 281 4.93 -2.09 1.96
C SER A 281 4.49 -1.35 3.22
N ARG A 282 4.50 -2.04 4.38
CA ARG A 282 4.10 -1.51 5.69
C ARG A 282 5.02 -1.97 6.82
N ALA A 283 5.30 -1.05 7.74
CA ALA A 283 6.01 -1.33 8.98
C ALA A 283 5.07 -2.03 9.98
N LYS A 284 5.14 -3.37 10.03
CA LYS A 284 4.29 -4.24 10.87
C LYS A 284 4.30 -3.90 12.37
N GLU A 285 5.35 -3.25 12.86
CA GLU A 285 5.52 -2.89 14.28
C GLU A 285 4.96 -1.49 14.60
N ASN A 286 4.79 -0.64 13.58
CA ASN A 286 4.23 0.70 13.72
C ASN A 286 2.70 0.73 13.59
N GLU A 287 2.12 -0.27 12.90
CA GLU A 287 0.67 -0.39 12.69
C GLU A 287 0.07 -1.60 13.42
N GLN A 288 -0.87 -1.36 14.33
CA GLN A 288 -1.69 -2.42 14.90
C GLN A 288 -2.87 -2.71 13.96
N LYS A 289 -2.98 -3.95 13.47
CA LYS A 289 -4.15 -4.38 12.67
C LYS A 289 -5.41 -4.38 13.54
N SER A 290 -6.49 -3.81 13.03
CA SER A 290 -7.79 -3.81 13.71
C SER A 290 -8.29 -5.24 13.92
N GLU A 291 -8.62 -5.60 15.16
CA GLU A 291 -9.36 -6.82 15.46
C GLU A 291 -10.79 -6.71 14.92
N LYS A 292 -11.40 -7.85 14.54
CA LYS A 292 -12.83 -7.90 14.15
C LYS A 292 -13.63 -7.33 15.34
N TRP A 293 -14.55 -6.41 15.08
CA TRP A 293 -15.50 -5.88 16.07
C TRP A 293 -16.45 -7.01 16.51
N CYS A 294 -15.96 -7.94 17.33
CA CYS A 294 -16.73 -9.04 17.87
C CYS A 294 -17.43 -8.54 19.13
N ASP A 295 -18.75 -8.33 19.03
CA ASP A 295 -19.68 -8.27 20.16
C ASP A 295 -19.25 -7.36 21.33
N VAL A 296 -19.01 -6.07 21.06
CA VAL A 296 -19.08 -5.07 22.12
C VAL A 296 -20.55 -4.95 22.53
N LYS A 297 -21.00 -5.86 23.41
CA LYS A 297 -22.15 -5.60 24.25
C LYS A 297 -21.76 -4.42 25.12
N LEU A 298 -22.21 -3.22 24.72
CA LEU A 298 -22.18 -2.04 25.58
C LEU A 298 -22.70 -2.49 26.95
N PRO A 299 -21.91 -2.37 28.03
CA PRO A 299 -22.43 -2.66 29.35
C PRO A 299 -23.51 -1.61 29.62
N GLN A 300 -24.79 -1.99 29.43
CA GLN A 300 -25.89 -1.28 30.03
C GLN A 300 -25.62 -1.34 31.53
N LYS A 301 -25.15 -0.22 32.08
CA LYS A 301 -25.06 -0.07 33.52
C LYS A 301 -26.48 -0.16 34.06
N SER A 302 -26.89 -1.37 34.43
CA SER A 302 -28.06 -1.60 35.26
C SER A 302 -27.75 -0.99 36.62
N LYS A 303 -28.12 0.28 36.79
CA LYS A 303 -28.25 0.85 38.12
C LYS A 303 -29.58 0.36 38.68
N PHE A 304 -29.57 -0.86 39.20
CA PHE A 304 -30.51 -1.22 40.26
C PHE A 304 -30.15 -0.37 41.48
N GLY A 305 -30.99 0.61 41.79
CA GLY A 305 -30.80 1.55 42.89
C GLY A 305 -31.61 2.80 42.66
N HIS A 306 -32.89 2.76 43.04
CA HIS A 306 -33.77 3.91 43.10
C HIS A 306 -33.08 5.04 43.89
N THR A 307 -32.69 6.11 43.20
CA THR A 307 -32.46 7.41 43.82
C THR A 307 -33.55 8.31 43.28
N VAL A 308 -34.48 8.72 44.14
CA VAL A 308 -35.54 9.68 43.81
C VAL A 308 -34.84 10.99 43.46
N MET A 309 -34.74 11.28 42.16
CA MET A 309 -34.40 12.61 41.66
C MET A 309 -35.70 13.36 41.37
N ALA A 310 -35.74 14.63 41.77
CA ALA A 310 -36.80 15.57 41.43
C ALA A 310 -37.00 15.64 39.90
N PRO A 311 -38.24 15.87 39.43
CA PRO A 311 -38.55 15.86 38.00
C PRO A 311 -37.73 16.92 37.25
N PRO A 312 -37.08 16.58 36.13
CA PRO A 312 -36.43 17.56 35.27
C PRO A 312 -37.48 18.48 34.63
N PRO A 313 -37.15 19.76 34.35
CA PRO A 313 -38.05 20.68 33.67
C PRO A 313 -38.44 20.14 32.27
N PRO A 314 -39.66 20.43 31.79
CA PRO A 314 -40.16 19.88 30.53
C PRO A 314 -39.29 20.35 29.36
N LYS A 315 -38.60 19.40 28.72
CA LYS A 315 -37.94 19.63 27.43
C LYS A 315 -39.03 19.84 26.35
N PRO A 316 -38.83 20.73 25.37
CA PRO A 316 -39.79 20.89 24.29
C PRO A 316 -39.96 19.56 23.55
N THR A 317 -41.21 19.11 23.50
CA THR A 317 -41.67 17.90 22.83
C THR A 317 -41.48 18.04 21.32
N PHE A 318 -40.31 17.62 20.83
CA PHE A 318 -40.14 17.35 19.40
C PHE A 318 -40.83 16.01 19.11
N GLN A 319 -42.03 16.04 18.53
CA GLN A 319 -42.64 14.86 17.92
C GLN A 319 -42.05 14.72 16.52
N PRO A 320 -41.24 13.69 16.23
CA PRO A 320 -40.90 13.36 14.85
C PRO A 320 -42.22 13.12 14.10
N PHE A 321 -42.37 13.72 12.93
CA PHE A 321 -43.53 13.52 12.08
C PHE A 321 -43.63 12.02 11.74
N VAL A 322 -44.67 11.35 12.23
CA VAL A 322 -45.02 9.97 11.85
C VAL A 322 -45.96 10.10 10.67
N GLU A 323 -45.52 9.63 9.51
CA GLU A 323 -46.31 9.65 8.28
C GLU A 323 -47.52 8.71 8.46
N GLU A 324 -48.73 9.26 8.31
CA GLU A 324 -50.03 8.61 8.58
C GLU A 324 -50.39 7.59 7.48
N SER A 325 -49.54 6.59 7.26
CA SER A 325 -49.83 5.49 6.33
C SER A 325 -49.27 4.11 6.68
N ASP A 326 -48.55 3.96 7.80
CA ASP A 326 -48.13 2.63 8.24
C ASP A 326 -49.04 2.09 9.35
N GLN A 327 -50.16 1.48 8.93
CA GLN A 327 -50.82 0.47 9.77
C GLN A 327 -49.77 -0.62 10.10
N PRO A 328 -49.45 -0.88 11.37
CA PRO A 328 -48.57 -2.00 11.69
C PRO A 328 -49.26 -3.29 11.21
N PRO A 329 -48.54 -4.21 10.53
CA PRO A 329 -49.12 -5.47 10.10
C PRO A 329 -49.66 -6.21 11.32
N THR A 330 -50.91 -6.65 11.23
CA THR A 330 -51.61 -7.40 12.27
C THR A 330 -50.87 -8.72 12.48
N MET A 331 -50.09 -8.80 13.56
CA MET A 331 -49.38 -10.02 13.96
C MET A 331 -50.40 -11.10 14.36
N THR A 332 -50.58 -12.10 13.51
CA THR A 332 -51.24 -13.36 13.89
C THR A 332 -50.27 -14.23 14.71
N PRO A 333 -50.70 -14.77 15.87
CA PRO A 333 -49.81 -15.55 16.72
C PRO A 333 -49.68 -16.99 16.18
N CYS A 334 -48.77 -17.22 15.26
CA CYS A 334 -48.36 -18.58 14.89
C CYS A 334 -47.28 -19.05 15.87
N LYS A 335 -47.68 -19.87 16.85
CA LYS A 335 -46.75 -20.63 17.70
C LYS A 335 -45.98 -21.64 16.84
N ILE A 336 -44.72 -21.34 16.53
CA ILE A 336 -43.80 -22.31 15.93
C ILE A 336 -43.05 -23.00 17.08
N ASN A 337 -43.26 -24.31 17.24
CA ASN A 337 -42.57 -25.13 18.22
C ASN A 337 -41.06 -25.25 17.86
N PRO A 338 -40.12 -25.02 18.78
CA PRO A 338 -38.68 -24.98 18.50
C PRO A 338 -38.00 -26.37 18.39
N ALA A 339 -38.74 -27.45 18.21
CA ALA A 339 -38.21 -28.83 18.30
C ALA A 339 -37.77 -29.45 16.95
N VAL A 340 -37.79 -28.70 15.85
CA VAL A 340 -37.32 -29.18 14.53
C VAL A 340 -36.43 -28.15 13.87
N ASN A 341 -35.25 -27.95 14.46
CA ASN A 341 -34.12 -27.36 13.74
C ASN A 341 -32.86 -28.16 14.10
N THR A 342 -32.81 -29.39 13.58
CA THR A 342 -31.58 -30.20 13.52
C THR A 342 -31.30 -30.51 12.06
N VAL A 343 -31.08 -29.49 11.24
CA VAL A 343 -30.57 -29.67 9.89
C VAL A 343 -29.57 -28.53 9.60
N LEU A 344 -28.31 -28.93 9.42
CA LEU A 344 -27.12 -28.14 9.00
C LEU A 344 -26.44 -27.27 10.08
N SER A 345 -25.63 -27.93 10.92
CA SER A 345 -24.50 -27.27 11.57
C SER A 345 -23.48 -26.88 10.49
N ALA A 346 -23.44 -25.60 10.13
CA ALA A 346 -22.30 -25.03 9.41
C ALA A 346 -21.06 -25.19 10.30
N ARG A 347 -20.06 -25.94 9.81
CA ARG A 347 -18.73 -25.99 10.42
C ARG A 347 -18.25 -24.55 10.65
N LYS A 348 -17.79 -24.27 11.88
CA LYS A 348 -17.10 -23.02 12.21
C LYS A 348 -16.04 -22.75 11.13
N PRO A 349 -16.01 -21.59 10.48
CA PRO A 349 -14.89 -21.23 9.62
C PRO A 349 -13.66 -21.15 10.52
N SER A 350 -12.70 -22.04 10.30
CA SER A 350 -11.38 -21.96 10.91
C SER A 350 -10.75 -20.62 10.55
N ARG A 351 -9.99 -20.05 11.50
CA ARG A 351 -9.18 -18.84 11.36
C ARG A 351 -8.73 -18.60 9.91
N GLU A 352 -9.22 -17.53 9.30
CA GLU A 352 -8.66 -17.00 8.05
C GLU A 352 -7.19 -16.64 8.30
N GLU A 353 -6.29 -17.53 7.91
CA GLU A 353 -4.89 -17.22 7.84
C GLU A 353 -4.69 -16.20 6.73
N THR A 354 -4.16 -15.04 7.11
CA THR A 354 -3.87 -13.95 6.19
C THR A 354 -3.04 -14.45 5.01
N PRO A 355 -3.28 -14.00 3.77
CA PRO A 355 -2.54 -14.45 2.58
C PRO A 355 -1.01 -14.35 2.74
N LEU A 356 -0.53 -13.40 3.54
CA LEU A 356 0.87 -13.23 3.92
C LEU A 356 1.44 -14.42 4.74
N LYS A 357 0.64 -15.02 5.63
CA LYS A 357 1.03 -16.20 6.42
C LYS A 357 1.18 -17.45 5.53
N ARG A 358 0.30 -17.59 4.54
CA ARG A 358 0.32 -18.70 3.57
C ARG A 358 1.49 -18.62 2.61
N LEU A 359 1.89 -17.42 2.19
CA LEU A 359 3.11 -17.20 1.40
C LEU A 359 4.41 -17.42 2.20
N GLN A 360 4.40 -17.08 3.49
CA GLN A 360 5.51 -17.40 4.40
C GLN A 360 5.65 -18.91 4.62
N GLU A 361 4.55 -19.63 4.74
CA GLU A 361 4.53 -21.08 4.86
C GLU A 361 5.02 -21.78 3.58
N HIS A 362 4.78 -21.18 2.41
CA HIS A 362 5.32 -21.63 1.12
C HIS A 362 6.85 -21.51 1.03
N HIS A 363 7.42 -20.37 1.47
CA HIS A 363 8.88 -20.20 1.54
C HIS A 363 9.53 -21.13 2.57
N GLN A 364 8.82 -21.45 3.66
CA GLN A 364 9.28 -22.41 4.66
C GLN A 364 9.26 -23.85 4.11
N GLN A 365 8.21 -24.23 3.37
CA GLN A 365 8.11 -25.56 2.72
C GLN A 365 9.16 -25.76 1.61
N GLN A 366 9.53 -24.71 0.87
CA GLN A 366 10.62 -24.79 -0.10
C GLN A 366 12.00 -24.96 0.57
N LYS A 367 12.26 -24.29 1.71
CA LYS A 367 13.47 -24.52 2.51
C LYS A 367 13.53 -25.91 3.16
N ASP A 368 12.37 -26.45 3.53
CA ASP A 368 12.30 -27.79 4.13
C ASP A 368 12.50 -28.92 3.09
N ALA A 369 12.25 -28.66 1.80
CA ALA A 369 12.53 -29.57 0.69
C ALA A 369 14.05 -29.79 0.45
N GLU A 370 14.89 -28.83 0.81
CA GLU A 370 16.35 -28.97 0.82
C GLU A 370 16.86 -29.84 2.00
N SER A 371 16.00 -30.14 2.99
CA SER A 371 16.37 -30.88 4.22
C SER A 371 16.01 -32.37 4.22
N GLY A 372 15.55 -32.94 3.09
CA GLY A 372 15.41 -34.39 2.90
C GLY A 372 14.28 -35.07 3.70
N LYS A 373 13.21 -34.35 4.06
CA LYS A 373 11.99 -34.96 4.62
C LYS A 373 11.03 -35.41 3.48
N PRO A 374 10.30 -36.52 3.64
CA PRO A 374 9.32 -36.97 2.64
C PRO A 374 8.21 -35.92 2.49
N GLN A 375 8.12 -35.34 1.29
CA GLN A 375 7.22 -34.24 0.96
C GLN A 375 5.80 -34.76 0.78
N GLU A 376 4.85 -34.24 1.57
CA GLU A 376 3.42 -34.49 1.38
C GLU A 376 2.99 -33.89 0.02
N GLN A 377 2.82 -34.74 -0.99
CA GLN A 377 2.50 -34.31 -2.35
C GLN A 377 0.98 -34.14 -2.48
N SER A 378 0.52 -32.89 -2.63
CA SER A 378 -0.90 -32.62 -2.85
C SER A 378 -1.34 -33.21 -4.19
N MET A 379 -2.34 -34.09 -4.17
CA MET A 379 -2.94 -34.73 -5.37
C MET A 379 -3.67 -33.74 -6.30
N TYR A 380 -3.70 -32.46 -5.96
CA TYR A 380 -4.32 -31.39 -6.71
C TYR A 380 -3.32 -30.27 -6.96
N CYS A 381 -3.52 -29.51 -8.05
CA CYS A 381 -2.67 -28.38 -8.43
C CYS A 381 -2.87 -27.21 -7.44
N LYS A 382 -2.25 -27.30 -6.26
CA LYS A 382 -2.35 -26.31 -5.17
C LYS A 382 -2.00 -24.91 -5.66
N GLU A 383 -0.99 -24.80 -6.52
CA GLU A 383 -0.62 -23.54 -7.18
C GLU A 383 -1.79 -22.97 -7.98
N LEU A 384 -2.48 -23.74 -8.81
CA LEU A 384 -3.60 -23.22 -9.62
C LEU A 384 -4.84 -22.86 -8.77
N LEU A 385 -5.06 -23.53 -7.64
CA LEU A 385 -6.18 -23.21 -6.72
C LEU A 385 -5.91 -21.94 -5.91
N LEU A 386 -4.66 -21.78 -5.43
CA LEU A 386 -4.28 -20.75 -4.47
C LEU A 386 -3.50 -19.57 -5.10
N SER A 387 -3.14 -19.63 -6.39
CA SER A 387 -2.48 -18.52 -7.09
C SER A 387 -3.48 -17.43 -7.46
N GLY A 388 -3.72 -16.47 -6.57
CA GLY A 388 -4.73 -15.45 -6.83
C GLY A 388 -4.82 -14.38 -5.76
N ALA A 389 -5.62 -13.35 -6.04
CA ALA A 389 -6.12 -12.47 -4.99
C ALA A 389 -7.37 -13.10 -4.33
N THR A 390 -8.04 -14.02 -5.03
CA THR A 390 -9.04 -14.95 -4.50
C THR A 390 -8.68 -16.41 -4.80
N GLU A 391 -9.13 -17.33 -3.96
CA GLU A 391 -8.95 -18.77 -4.16
C GLU A 391 -9.99 -19.26 -5.19
N PHE A 392 -9.56 -20.11 -6.14
CA PHE A 392 -10.52 -20.82 -6.99
C PHE A 392 -11.01 -22.07 -6.27
N CYS A 393 -12.28 -22.40 -6.45
CA CYS A 393 -12.77 -23.72 -6.11
C CYS A 393 -12.42 -24.74 -7.22
N PHE A 394 -12.50 -26.03 -6.88
CA PHE A 394 -12.18 -27.11 -7.83
C PHE A 394 -13.07 -27.07 -9.09
N GLU A 395 -14.31 -26.62 -8.97
CA GLU A 395 -15.24 -26.56 -10.10
C GLU A 395 -14.93 -25.40 -11.04
N GLU A 396 -14.49 -24.25 -10.52
CA GLU A 396 -14.01 -23.13 -11.35
C GLU A 396 -12.80 -23.53 -12.19
N LEU A 397 -11.87 -24.28 -11.58
CA LEU A 397 -10.67 -24.76 -12.27
C LEU A 397 -11.00 -25.78 -13.37
N ARG A 398 -12.03 -26.61 -13.13
CA ARG A 398 -12.54 -27.55 -14.12
C ARG A 398 -13.26 -26.82 -15.26
N ALA A 399 -14.09 -25.84 -14.94
CA ALA A 399 -14.80 -25.02 -15.91
C ALA A 399 -13.82 -24.27 -16.83
N GLU A 400 -12.78 -23.66 -16.29
CA GLU A 400 -11.74 -22.98 -17.07
C GLU A 400 -11.01 -23.91 -18.04
N ARG A 401 -10.61 -25.12 -17.58
CA ARG A 401 -10.01 -26.13 -18.47
C ARG A 401 -10.96 -26.56 -19.58
N TYR A 402 -12.24 -26.70 -19.26
CA TYR A 402 -13.26 -27.01 -20.24
C TYR A 402 -13.40 -25.89 -21.28
N PHE A 403 -13.47 -24.63 -20.86
CA PHE A 403 -13.55 -23.49 -21.77
C PHE A 403 -12.30 -23.35 -22.64
N LYS A 404 -11.10 -23.54 -22.10
CA LYS A 404 -9.85 -23.57 -22.88
C LYS A 404 -9.89 -24.66 -23.95
N LYS A 405 -10.33 -25.87 -23.59
CA LYS A 405 -10.51 -26.98 -24.55
C LYS A 405 -11.51 -26.65 -25.65
N MET A 406 -12.66 -26.07 -25.30
CA MET A 406 -13.68 -25.64 -26.27
C MET A 406 -13.15 -24.55 -27.22
N LEU A 407 -12.35 -23.62 -26.70
CA LEU A 407 -11.72 -22.57 -27.49
C LEU A 407 -10.72 -23.16 -28.50
N GLU A 408 -9.87 -24.09 -28.06
CA GLU A 408 -8.92 -24.80 -28.91
C GLU A 408 -9.63 -25.62 -30.01
N GLU A 409 -10.71 -26.32 -29.66
CA GLU A 409 -11.53 -27.07 -30.63
C GLU A 409 -12.17 -26.13 -31.66
N SER A 410 -12.72 -25.00 -31.22
CA SER A 410 -13.29 -23.98 -32.11
C SER A 410 -12.24 -23.37 -33.05
N GLN A 411 -11.04 -23.08 -32.53
CA GLN A 411 -9.92 -22.58 -33.34
C GLN A 411 -9.45 -23.61 -34.38
N LYS A 412 -9.35 -24.89 -34.00
CA LYS A 412 -9.03 -25.98 -34.94
C LYS A 412 -10.07 -26.11 -36.05
N VAL A 413 -11.36 -26.06 -35.70
CA VAL A 413 -12.45 -26.08 -36.69
C VAL A 413 -12.36 -24.88 -37.63
N ARG A 414 -12.04 -23.68 -37.11
CA ARG A 414 -11.88 -22.47 -37.92
C ARG A 414 -10.66 -22.55 -38.85
N ALA A 415 -9.55 -23.11 -38.39
CA ALA A 415 -8.34 -23.32 -39.20
C ALA A 415 -8.60 -24.32 -40.34
N LEU A 416 -9.24 -25.46 -40.05
CA LEU A 416 -9.63 -26.45 -41.06
C LEU A 416 -10.58 -25.87 -42.11
N LYS A 417 -11.52 -25.01 -41.69
CA LYS A 417 -12.44 -24.32 -42.61
C LYS A 417 -11.70 -23.29 -43.50
N ALA A 418 -10.69 -22.61 -42.97
CA ALA A 418 -9.86 -21.68 -43.74
C ALA A 418 -8.99 -22.42 -44.78
N GLU A 419 -8.38 -23.56 -44.41
CA GLU A 419 -7.62 -24.41 -45.34
C GLU A 419 -8.50 -25.01 -46.44
N ALA A 420 -9.71 -25.48 -46.09
CA ALA A 420 -10.67 -25.99 -47.07
C ALA A 420 -11.12 -24.90 -48.06
N SER A 421 -11.29 -23.66 -47.59
CA SER A 421 -11.63 -22.51 -48.45
C SER A 421 -10.47 -22.08 -49.36
N ALA A 422 -9.23 -22.18 -48.89
CA ALA A 422 -8.03 -21.87 -49.67
C ALA A 422 -7.80 -22.93 -50.77
N ASN A 423 -8.01 -24.21 -50.45
CA ASN A 423 -7.88 -25.32 -51.41
C ASN A 423 -9.00 -25.37 -52.46
N ALA A 424 -10.16 -24.76 -52.19
CA ALA A 424 -11.25 -24.64 -53.16
C ALA A 424 -11.11 -23.42 -54.10
N SER A 425 -10.12 -22.54 -53.84
CA SER A 425 -9.88 -21.30 -54.59
C SER A 425 -8.63 -21.36 -55.49
N ASN A 426 -7.89 -22.48 -55.46
CA ASN A 426 -6.86 -22.87 -56.42
C ASN A 426 -7.43 -23.97 -57.33
#